data_AF-A0A929NMF3-F1
#
_entry.id   AF-A0A929NMF3-F1
#
_cell.length_a   1.000
_cell.length_b   1.000
_cell.length_c   1.000
_cell.angle_alpha   90.00
_cell.angle_beta   90.00
_cell.angle_gamma   90.00
#
_symmetry.space_group_name_H-M   'P 1'
#
loop_
_entity.id
_entity.type
_entity.pdbx_description
1 polymer ?
#
loop_
_entity_poly.entity_id
_entity_poly.type
_entity_poly.pdbx_seq_one_letter_code
_entity_poly.pdbx_strand_id
1 'polypeptide(L)'
;WKGEEVRPYVEWLVENVNEHPLINVHLDSEVRDVSGTAANFISTLVDAQGEKTEIRHGVTIIASGGENLRPKEYLYGEDPDIFVSLDFDREVVQNPERLLSLKSAVFIQCVGSREPDRPYCSKVCCTHSIHSALILKELNPSMDIYILYRDIRTYGEREDIYREARTKGVRFIRYELNDKPRVEKTDGKLRVTVKDQAIGMSVQIDTDIITLASAIVARNNSEILSRTFKVAMNQDGFFMEAHAKLRPVDFASAGIFVCGLAHGAKSIDESISQAKATVSRACTILAHKERMVGGRVAVVDPDLCIACLTCVRICYYEIPFVNEDGVAQIDADRCHGCGVCVAECPCQAITFASLTTEQVVAKIDACFA
;
A
#
# COMPACT_ATOMS: atom_id res chain seq x y z
N TRP A 1 9.03 -11.76 -14.66
CA TRP A 1 9.25 -13.19 -14.34
C TRP A 1 8.76 -14.11 -15.47
N LYS A 2 7.63 -13.82 -16.14
CA LYS A 2 7.17 -14.55 -17.34
C LYS A 2 7.86 -14.12 -18.66
N GLY A 3 8.90 -13.29 -18.61
CA GLY A 3 9.51 -12.69 -19.81
C GLY A 3 8.65 -11.63 -20.52
N GLU A 4 7.58 -11.15 -19.90
CA GLU A 4 6.74 -10.09 -20.46
C GLU A 4 7.44 -8.73 -20.43
N GLU A 5 7.34 -7.99 -21.54
CA GLU A 5 7.88 -6.64 -21.68
C GLU A 5 7.05 -5.63 -20.87
N VAL A 6 7.53 -5.30 -19.66
CA VAL A 6 6.80 -4.44 -18.71
C VAL A 6 6.71 -2.99 -19.21
N ARG A 7 7.80 -2.44 -19.77
CA ARG A 7 7.84 -1.03 -20.18
C ARG A 7 6.87 -0.72 -21.32
N PRO A 8 6.86 -1.46 -22.45
CA PRO A 8 5.86 -1.27 -23.49
C PRO A 8 4.42 -1.43 -22.99
N TYR A 9 4.16 -2.38 -22.08
CA TYR A 9 2.83 -2.54 -21.51
C TYR A 9 2.38 -1.33 -20.67
N VAL A 10 3.29 -0.75 -19.87
CA VAL A 10 3.01 0.46 -19.09
C VAL A 10 2.85 1.68 -19.99
N GLU A 11 3.71 1.84 -21.00
CA GLU A 11 3.60 2.94 -21.99
C GLU A 11 2.26 2.88 -22.72
N TRP A 12 1.86 1.69 -23.19
CA TRP A 12 0.54 1.46 -23.77
C TRP A 12 -0.61 1.80 -22.79
N LEU A 13 -0.52 1.42 -21.52
CA LEU A 13 -1.53 1.78 -20.52
C LEU A 13 -1.61 3.30 -20.30
N VAL A 14 -0.47 3.98 -20.26
CA VAL A 14 -0.40 5.45 -20.08
C VAL A 14 -1.05 6.16 -21.27
N GLU A 15 -0.76 5.73 -22.49
CA GLU A 15 -1.41 6.25 -23.72
C GLU A 15 -2.92 6.06 -23.65
N ASN A 16 -3.38 4.83 -23.36
CA ASN A 16 -4.81 4.55 -23.26
C ASN A 16 -5.50 5.39 -22.18
N VAL A 17 -4.85 5.62 -21.04
CA VAL A 17 -5.41 6.44 -19.95
C VAL A 17 -5.49 7.91 -20.35
N ASN A 18 -4.46 8.44 -20.99
CA ASN A 18 -4.40 9.85 -21.40
C ASN A 18 -5.35 10.17 -22.57
N GLU A 19 -5.59 9.21 -23.47
CA GLU A 19 -6.45 9.40 -24.64
C GLU A 19 -7.92 9.03 -24.39
N HIS A 20 -8.24 8.41 -23.24
CA HIS A 20 -9.60 7.93 -22.98
C HIS A 20 -10.58 9.10 -22.73
N PRO A 21 -11.69 9.22 -23.49
CA PRO A 21 -12.60 10.38 -23.40
C PRO A 21 -13.38 10.48 -22.07
N LEU A 22 -13.36 9.42 -21.25
CA LEU A 22 -14.01 9.37 -19.93
C LEU A 22 -13.02 9.44 -18.75
N ILE A 23 -11.72 9.62 -19.01
CA ILE A 23 -10.72 9.73 -17.96
C ILE A 23 -10.13 11.13 -18.00
N ASN A 24 -10.28 11.88 -16.90
CA ASN A 24 -9.61 13.16 -16.71
C ASN A 24 -8.36 12.93 -15.88
N VAL A 25 -7.19 13.16 -16.46
CA VAL A 25 -5.89 12.98 -15.80
C VAL A 25 -5.42 14.32 -15.25
N HIS A 26 -5.18 14.37 -13.94
CA HIS A 26 -4.61 15.52 -13.25
C HIS A 26 -3.19 15.15 -12.80
N LEU A 27 -2.18 15.59 -13.57
CA LEU A 27 -0.77 15.47 -13.21
C LEU A 27 -0.36 16.64 -12.30
N ASP A 28 0.78 16.51 -11.62
CA ASP A 28 1.33 17.53 -10.72
C ASP A 28 0.30 18.08 -9.72
N SER A 29 -0.61 17.19 -9.27
CA SER A 29 -1.77 17.51 -8.45
C SER A 29 -1.86 16.56 -7.26
N GLU A 30 -2.26 17.08 -6.10
CA GLU A 30 -2.48 16.30 -4.88
C GLU A 30 -3.88 16.52 -4.32
N VAL A 31 -4.47 15.47 -3.74
CA VAL A 31 -5.74 15.58 -3.00
C VAL A 31 -5.46 16.22 -1.65
N ARG A 32 -6.04 17.39 -1.40
CA ARG A 32 -5.82 18.15 -0.15
C ARG A 32 -6.92 17.92 0.88
N ASP A 33 -8.17 17.90 0.43
CA ASP A 33 -9.34 17.77 1.30
C ASP A 33 -10.40 16.88 0.66
N VAL A 34 -11.16 16.17 1.51
CA VAL A 34 -12.22 15.27 1.10
C VAL A 34 -13.38 15.38 2.07
N SER A 35 -14.56 15.62 1.53
CA SER A 35 -15.82 15.65 2.28
C SER A 35 -16.88 14.78 1.61
N GLY A 36 -17.95 14.51 2.33
CA GLY A 36 -19.08 13.71 1.85
C GLY A 36 -19.01 12.23 2.23
N THR A 37 -19.88 11.44 1.61
CA THR A 37 -20.10 10.03 1.90
C THR A 37 -20.12 9.20 0.62
N ALA A 38 -20.17 7.87 0.73
CA ALA A 38 -20.24 6.99 -0.42
C ALA A 38 -21.32 7.44 -1.43
N ALA A 39 -20.99 7.46 -2.71
CA ALA A 39 -21.77 8.01 -3.83
C ALA A 39 -21.83 9.55 -3.93
N ASN A 40 -21.44 10.30 -2.90
CA ASN A 40 -21.52 11.77 -2.85
C ASN A 40 -20.27 12.40 -2.20
N PHE A 41 -19.09 12.15 -2.76
CA PHE A 41 -17.85 12.78 -2.30
C PHE A 41 -17.54 14.06 -3.08
N ILE A 42 -16.86 14.98 -2.40
CA ILE A 42 -16.20 16.13 -2.99
C ILE A 42 -14.73 16.07 -2.57
N SER A 43 -13.82 16.06 -3.54
CA SER A 43 -12.38 16.10 -3.30
C SER A 43 -11.77 17.36 -3.91
N THR A 44 -10.96 18.05 -3.13
CA THR A 44 -10.25 19.25 -3.56
C THR A 44 -8.83 18.86 -3.96
N LEU A 45 -8.53 18.99 -5.25
CA LEU A 45 -7.19 18.87 -5.81
C LEU A 45 -6.47 20.21 -5.71
N VAL A 46 -5.16 20.15 -5.46
CA VAL A 46 -4.26 21.31 -5.49
C VAL A 46 -3.12 20.98 -6.44
N ASP A 47 -2.91 21.82 -7.45
CA ASP A 47 -1.80 21.66 -8.39
C ASP A 47 -0.48 22.27 -7.86
N ALA A 48 0.60 22.14 -8.63
CA ALA A 48 1.90 22.69 -8.30
C ALA A 48 1.92 24.23 -8.17
N GLN A 49 0.95 24.93 -8.75
CA GLN A 49 0.80 26.40 -8.68
C GLN A 49 -0.08 26.83 -7.50
N GLY A 50 -0.71 25.88 -6.81
CA GLY A 50 -1.62 26.12 -5.69
C GLY A 50 -3.06 26.38 -6.12
N GLU A 51 -3.41 26.19 -7.40
CA GLU A 51 -4.78 26.30 -7.88
C GLU A 51 -5.62 25.13 -7.32
N LYS A 52 -6.85 25.44 -6.92
CA LYS A 52 -7.77 24.47 -6.31
C LYS A 52 -8.84 24.06 -7.29
N THR A 53 -8.98 22.75 -7.52
CA THR A 53 -10.06 22.18 -8.33
C THR A 53 -10.91 21.23 -7.48
N GLU A 54 -12.23 21.45 -7.45
CA GLU A 54 -13.17 20.54 -6.80
C GLU A 54 -13.66 19.46 -7.76
N ILE A 55 -13.56 18.20 -7.35
CA ILE A 55 -14.02 17.04 -8.09
C ILE A 55 -15.13 16.35 -7.30
N ARG A 56 -16.33 16.28 -7.91
CA ARG A 56 -17.44 15.48 -7.38
C ARG A 56 -17.33 14.05 -7.90
N HIS A 57 -17.35 13.08 -7.01
CA HIS A 57 -17.24 11.67 -7.39
C HIS A 57 -18.01 10.75 -6.44
N GLY A 58 -18.37 9.57 -6.92
CA GLY A 58 -19.11 8.59 -6.11
C GLY A 58 -18.23 7.63 -5.30
N VAL A 59 -16.98 7.44 -5.72
CA VAL A 59 -16.06 6.46 -5.13
C VAL A 59 -14.62 6.94 -5.25
N THR A 60 -13.81 6.58 -4.25
CA THR A 60 -12.36 6.79 -4.24
C THR A 60 -11.65 5.45 -4.36
N ILE A 61 -10.62 5.38 -5.21
CA ILE A 61 -9.67 4.27 -5.23
C ILE A 61 -8.27 4.80 -4.90
N ILE A 62 -7.69 4.35 -3.79
CA ILE A 62 -6.32 4.69 -3.38
C ILE A 62 -5.36 3.68 -4.01
N ALA A 63 -4.57 4.16 -4.97
CA ALA A 63 -3.54 3.40 -5.69
C ALA A 63 -2.17 4.09 -5.65
N SER A 64 -1.83 4.74 -4.53
CA SER A 64 -0.61 5.57 -4.37
C SER A 64 0.72 4.79 -4.47
N GLY A 65 0.66 3.47 -4.43
CA GLY A 65 1.81 2.59 -4.63
C GLY A 65 2.68 2.43 -3.38
N GLY A 66 3.96 2.11 -3.62
CA GLY A 66 4.98 1.94 -2.59
C GLY A 66 6.35 2.29 -3.16
N GLU A 67 7.36 2.31 -2.30
CA GLU A 67 8.72 2.75 -2.62
C GLU A 67 9.74 1.69 -2.26
N ASN A 68 10.89 1.73 -2.95
CA ASN A 68 12.00 0.88 -2.63
C ASN A 68 12.81 1.50 -1.49
N LEU A 69 13.02 0.75 -0.40
CA LEU A 69 13.87 1.17 0.72
C LEU A 69 15.30 1.40 0.22
N ARG A 70 15.87 2.56 0.56
CA ARG A 70 17.29 2.87 0.39
C ARG A 70 18.03 2.46 1.68
N PRO A 71 18.72 1.31 1.72
CA PRO A 71 19.32 0.80 2.95
C PRO A 71 20.54 1.64 3.37
N LYS A 72 20.93 1.56 4.65
CA LYS A 72 22.20 2.12 5.16
C LYS A 72 23.20 1.02 5.55
N GLU A 73 22.93 -0.20 5.10
CA GLU A 73 23.77 -1.38 5.33
C GLU A 73 24.47 -1.78 4.03
N TYR A 74 25.50 -2.63 4.15
CA TYR A 74 26.23 -3.20 3.00
C TYR A 74 26.93 -2.18 2.09
N LEU A 75 27.44 -1.08 2.65
CA LEU A 75 28.14 -0.01 1.90
C LEU A 75 27.29 0.62 0.79
N TYR A 76 25.96 0.50 0.87
CA TYR A 76 25.06 1.11 -0.12
C TYR A 76 25.22 2.64 -0.13
N GLY A 77 25.43 3.20 -1.32
CA GLY A 77 25.69 4.63 -1.51
C GLY A 77 27.16 5.05 -1.32
N GLU A 78 28.03 4.14 -0.84
CA GLU A 78 29.47 4.37 -0.73
C GLU A 78 30.24 3.79 -1.93
N ASP A 79 29.70 2.75 -2.58
CA ASP A 79 30.29 2.09 -3.73
C ASP A 79 29.31 2.03 -4.92
N PRO A 80 29.73 2.42 -6.15
CA PRO A 80 28.86 2.47 -7.32
C PRO A 80 28.48 1.09 -7.88
N ASP A 81 29.14 0.02 -7.46
CA ASP A 81 28.85 -1.36 -7.87
C ASP A 81 27.84 -2.05 -6.93
N ILE A 82 27.24 -1.30 -6.00
CA ILE A 82 26.21 -1.77 -5.07
C ILE A 82 24.86 -1.12 -5.39
N PHE A 83 23.93 -1.94 -5.88
CA PHE A 83 22.63 -1.52 -6.35
C PHE A 83 21.51 -1.99 -5.42
N VAL A 84 20.40 -1.25 -5.38
CA VAL A 84 19.11 -1.87 -5.04
C VAL A 84 18.44 -2.40 -6.32
N SER A 85 17.49 -3.33 -6.20
CA SER A 85 16.80 -3.99 -7.33
C SER A 85 16.49 -3.08 -8.53
N LEU A 86 15.77 -1.96 -8.31
CA LEU A 86 15.37 -1.06 -9.40
C LEU A 86 16.52 -0.24 -10.02
N ASP A 87 17.63 -0.06 -9.29
CA ASP A 87 18.82 0.59 -9.84
C ASP A 87 19.59 -0.42 -10.70
N PHE A 88 19.64 -1.68 -10.27
CA PHE A 88 20.23 -2.76 -11.05
C PHE A 88 19.47 -2.98 -12.37
N ASP A 89 18.13 -2.97 -12.36
CA ASP A 89 17.34 -3.04 -13.59
C ASP A 89 17.69 -1.93 -14.58
N ARG A 90 17.89 -0.70 -14.08
CA ARG A 90 18.31 0.44 -14.91
C ARG A 90 19.71 0.21 -15.48
N GLU A 91 20.63 -0.33 -14.70
CA GLU A 91 21.97 -0.65 -15.15
C GLU A 91 21.98 -1.72 -16.26
N VAL A 92 21.16 -2.77 -16.12
CA VAL A 92 20.99 -3.81 -17.15
C VAL A 92 20.52 -3.22 -18.48
N VAL A 93 19.59 -2.27 -18.43
CA VAL A 93 19.03 -1.63 -19.64
C VAL A 93 19.98 -0.60 -20.23
N GLN A 94 20.63 0.23 -19.41
CA GLN A 94 21.41 1.37 -19.87
C GLN A 94 22.85 1.02 -20.23
N ASN A 95 23.45 0.05 -19.52
CA ASN A 95 24.87 -0.28 -19.64
C ASN A 95 25.12 -1.80 -19.79
N PRO A 96 24.42 -2.51 -20.70
CA PRO A 96 24.56 -3.97 -20.83
C PRO A 96 26.00 -4.40 -21.17
N GLU A 97 26.72 -3.58 -21.94
CA GLU A 97 28.13 -3.82 -22.33
C GLU A 97 29.06 -3.94 -21.11
N ARG A 98 28.83 -3.14 -20.06
CA ARG A 98 29.60 -3.21 -18.81
C ARG A 98 29.39 -4.55 -18.14
N LEU A 99 28.15 -5.06 -18.12
CA LEU A 99 27.77 -6.30 -17.46
C LEU A 99 28.40 -7.53 -18.13
N LEU A 100 28.65 -7.49 -19.44
CA LEU A 100 29.34 -8.58 -20.17
C LEU A 100 30.76 -8.83 -19.65
N SER A 101 31.42 -7.79 -19.15
CA SER A 101 32.80 -7.86 -18.65
C SER A 101 32.93 -8.36 -17.21
N LEU A 102 31.83 -8.36 -16.47
CA LEU A 102 31.80 -8.79 -15.07
C LEU A 102 31.92 -10.30 -14.97
N LYS A 103 32.61 -10.77 -13.93
CA LYS A 103 32.88 -12.18 -13.65
C LYS A 103 32.06 -12.70 -12.50
N SER A 104 31.64 -11.85 -11.56
CA SER A 104 30.85 -12.28 -10.41
C SER A 104 29.80 -11.27 -9.94
N ALA A 105 28.69 -11.80 -9.44
CA ALA A 105 27.58 -11.03 -8.90
C ALA A 105 27.00 -11.67 -7.64
N VAL A 106 26.69 -10.86 -6.63
CA VAL A 106 26.05 -11.29 -5.38
C VAL A 106 24.71 -10.59 -5.19
N PHE A 107 23.66 -11.35 -4.94
CA PHE A 107 22.35 -10.84 -4.52
C PHE A 107 22.15 -11.10 -3.02
N ILE A 108 21.90 -10.05 -2.24
CA ILE A 108 21.59 -10.18 -0.82
C ILE A 108 20.09 -10.05 -0.63
N GLN A 109 19.44 -11.11 -0.18
CA GLN A 109 18.00 -11.12 0.06
C GLN A 109 17.62 -10.43 1.36
N CYS A 110 16.34 -10.08 1.47
CA CYS A 110 15.72 -9.59 2.70
C CYS A 110 16.37 -8.32 3.30
N VAL A 111 17.01 -7.48 2.47
CA VAL A 111 17.64 -6.23 2.95
C VAL A 111 16.54 -5.30 3.46
N GLY A 112 16.55 -5.03 4.75
CA GLY A 112 15.47 -4.33 5.45
C GLY A 112 14.11 -5.04 5.53
N SER A 113 13.93 -6.28 5.06
CA SER A 113 12.67 -7.05 5.17
C SER A 113 12.80 -8.25 6.10
N ARG A 114 11.73 -8.62 6.80
CA ARG A 114 11.72 -9.65 7.84
C ARG A 114 12.85 -9.41 8.86
N GLU A 115 12.93 -8.16 9.28
CA GLU A 115 13.78 -7.64 10.34
C GLU A 115 12.91 -7.35 11.57
N PRO A 116 13.46 -7.23 12.79
CA PRO A 116 12.66 -6.90 13.98
C PRO A 116 11.78 -5.65 13.79
N ASP A 117 12.32 -4.61 13.15
CA ASP A 117 11.60 -3.35 12.88
C ASP A 117 10.69 -3.43 11.64
N ARG A 118 10.80 -4.48 10.82
CA ARG A 118 10.01 -4.69 9.60
C ARG A 118 9.75 -6.19 9.40
N PRO A 119 8.83 -6.80 10.16
CA PRO A 119 8.69 -8.25 10.21
C PRO A 119 8.09 -8.86 8.93
N TYR A 120 7.47 -8.04 8.06
CA TYR A 120 6.89 -8.52 6.81
C TYR A 120 7.92 -8.83 5.72
N CYS A 121 7.48 -9.62 4.75
CA CYS A 121 8.23 -9.93 3.53
C CYS A 121 7.71 -9.08 2.37
N SER A 122 8.59 -8.47 1.58
CA SER A 122 8.20 -7.70 0.40
C SER A 122 7.78 -8.52 -0.82
N LYS A 123 7.65 -9.86 -0.68
CA LYS A 123 7.12 -10.86 -1.63
C LYS A 123 7.82 -11.01 -2.99
N VAL A 124 8.29 -9.93 -3.60
CA VAL A 124 8.80 -9.91 -4.98
C VAL A 124 10.31 -10.07 -5.07
N CYS A 125 11.04 -9.75 -3.99
CA CYS A 125 12.51 -9.69 -3.96
C CYS A 125 13.20 -10.98 -4.42
N CYS A 126 12.78 -12.16 -3.91
CA CYS A 126 13.39 -13.43 -4.32
C CYS A 126 13.17 -13.73 -5.81
N THR A 127 11.94 -13.57 -6.29
CA THR A 127 11.60 -13.80 -7.70
C THR A 127 12.37 -12.86 -8.61
N HIS A 128 12.47 -11.59 -8.22
CA HIS A 128 13.21 -10.57 -8.94
C HIS A 128 14.70 -10.94 -9.03
N SER A 129 15.37 -11.20 -7.91
CA SER A 129 16.81 -11.53 -7.93
C SER A 129 17.13 -12.79 -8.73
N ILE A 130 16.26 -13.80 -8.69
CA ILE A 130 16.44 -15.01 -9.50
C ILE A 130 16.29 -14.69 -11.00
N HIS A 131 15.30 -13.89 -11.37
CA HIS A 131 15.14 -13.45 -12.76
C HIS A 131 16.32 -12.60 -13.24
N SER A 132 16.80 -11.66 -12.42
CA SER A 132 18.00 -10.86 -12.70
C SER A 132 19.25 -11.74 -12.86
N ALA A 133 19.39 -12.78 -12.03
CA ALA A 133 20.48 -13.75 -12.17
C ALA A 133 20.41 -14.55 -13.49
N LEU A 134 19.20 -14.91 -13.95
CA LEU A 134 19.00 -15.56 -15.24
C LEU A 134 19.40 -14.65 -16.41
N ILE A 135 19.02 -13.37 -16.36
CA ILE A 135 19.44 -12.36 -17.36
C ILE A 135 20.96 -12.24 -17.39
N LEU A 136 21.62 -12.15 -16.23
CA LEU A 136 23.08 -12.11 -16.16
C LEU A 136 23.73 -13.39 -16.73
N LYS A 137 23.12 -14.56 -16.53
CA LYS A 137 23.58 -15.82 -17.15
C LYS A 137 23.37 -15.87 -18.66
N GLU A 138 22.38 -15.16 -19.19
CA GLU A 138 22.18 -15.03 -20.64
C GLU A 138 23.23 -14.11 -21.25
N LEU A 139 23.55 -13.00 -20.57
CA LEU A 139 24.61 -12.07 -20.99
C LEU A 139 26.01 -12.69 -20.87
N ASN A 140 26.32 -13.32 -19.74
CA ASN A 140 27.59 -14.02 -19.50
C ASN A 140 27.34 -15.38 -18.81
N PRO A 141 27.28 -16.48 -19.58
CA PRO A 141 27.05 -17.82 -19.04
C PRO A 141 28.07 -18.27 -17.99
N SER A 142 29.29 -17.75 -18.08
CA SER A 142 30.40 -18.09 -17.17
C SER A 142 30.41 -17.31 -15.86
N MET A 143 29.57 -16.27 -15.72
CA MET A 143 29.54 -15.43 -14.52
C MET A 143 29.21 -16.23 -13.25
N ASP A 144 29.99 -16.05 -12.19
CA ASP A 144 29.73 -16.66 -10.89
C ASP A 144 28.69 -15.84 -10.11
N ILE A 145 27.48 -16.38 -10.00
CA ILE A 145 26.35 -15.70 -9.35
C ILE A 145 25.98 -16.40 -8.04
N TYR A 146 25.84 -15.60 -6.98
CA TYR A 146 25.47 -16.05 -5.65
C TYR A 146 24.22 -15.31 -5.16
N ILE A 147 23.24 -16.06 -4.65
CA ILE A 147 22.05 -15.51 -3.99
C ILE A 147 22.12 -15.89 -2.53
N LEU A 148 22.34 -14.89 -1.66
CA LEU A 148 22.38 -15.04 -0.21
C LEU A 148 20.98 -14.88 0.35
N TYR A 149 20.43 -15.90 0.99
CA TYR A 149 19.02 -15.94 1.37
C TYR A 149 18.77 -16.56 2.76
N ARG A 150 17.57 -16.35 3.31
CA ARG A 150 17.06 -17.12 4.46
C ARG A 150 16.08 -18.20 4.00
N ASP A 151 15.05 -17.76 3.26
CA ASP A 151 14.11 -18.63 2.55
C ASP A 151 13.93 -18.12 1.12
N ILE A 152 13.89 -19.03 0.15
CA ILE A 152 13.50 -18.68 -1.22
C ILE A 152 11.98 -18.72 -1.31
N ARG A 153 11.38 -17.59 -1.68
CA ARG A 153 9.92 -17.41 -1.78
C ARG A 153 9.46 -17.23 -3.23
N THR A 154 9.70 -18.24 -4.05
CA THR A 154 9.22 -18.36 -5.44
C THR A 154 7.93 -19.17 -5.50
N TYR A 155 6.87 -18.67 -4.86
CA TYR A 155 5.60 -19.40 -4.74
C TYR A 155 4.85 -19.54 -6.07
N GLY A 156 4.13 -20.65 -6.21
CA GLY A 156 3.35 -20.99 -7.39
C GLY A 156 4.25 -21.39 -8.57
N GLU A 157 3.88 -20.95 -9.77
CA GLU A 157 4.62 -21.20 -11.03
C GLU A 157 6.04 -20.60 -11.03
N ARG A 158 6.34 -19.71 -10.07
CA ARG A 158 7.67 -19.08 -9.95
C ARG A 158 8.75 -20.07 -9.50
N GLU A 159 8.39 -21.26 -9.04
CA GLU A 159 9.36 -22.31 -8.69
C GLU A 159 10.18 -22.76 -9.92
N ASP A 160 9.61 -22.66 -11.13
CA ASP A 160 10.29 -23.09 -12.34
C ASP A 160 11.52 -22.20 -12.65
N ILE A 161 11.43 -20.89 -12.45
CA ILE A 161 12.58 -19.99 -12.64
C ILE A 161 13.68 -20.24 -11.58
N TYR A 162 13.31 -20.69 -10.39
CA TYR A 162 14.28 -21.08 -9.37
C TYR A 162 15.02 -22.35 -9.78
N ARG A 163 14.29 -23.37 -10.28
CA ARG A 163 14.90 -24.60 -10.81
C ARG A 163 15.81 -24.31 -12.01
N GLU A 164 15.38 -23.43 -12.90
CA GLU A 164 16.17 -23.00 -14.06
C GLU A 164 17.48 -22.33 -13.61
N ALA A 165 17.41 -21.37 -12.69
CA ALA A 165 18.59 -20.67 -12.18
C ALA A 165 19.61 -21.63 -11.55
N ARG A 166 19.13 -22.62 -10.77
CA ARG A 166 20.00 -23.67 -10.22
C ARG A 166 20.65 -24.51 -11.32
N THR A 167 19.91 -24.85 -12.37
CA THR A 167 20.43 -25.62 -13.51
C THR A 167 21.50 -24.83 -14.28
N LYS A 168 21.32 -23.51 -14.40
CA LYS A 168 22.31 -22.59 -14.99
C LYS A 168 23.49 -22.27 -14.05
N GLY A 169 23.59 -22.92 -12.89
CA GLY A 169 24.73 -22.81 -11.97
C GLY A 169 24.70 -21.59 -11.04
N VAL A 170 23.54 -20.95 -10.84
CA VAL A 170 23.37 -19.94 -9.79
C VAL A 170 23.47 -20.62 -8.42
N ARG A 171 24.33 -20.11 -7.54
CA ARG A 171 24.60 -20.69 -6.23
C ARG A 171 23.74 -20.00 -5.17
N PHE A 172 23.10 -20.80 -4.32
CA PHE A 172 22.20 -20.30 -3.28
C PHE A 172 22.82 -20.61 -1.91
N ILE A 173 23.18 -19.57 -1.16
CA ILE A 173 23.81 -19.72 0.16
C ILE A 173 22.83 -19.23 1.22
N ARG A 174 22.48 -20.12 2.14
CA ARG A 174 21.57 -19.80 3.23
C ARG A 174 22.34 -19.13 4.37
N TYR A 175 21.82 -18.02 4.88
CA TYR A 175 22.29 -17.34 6.10
C TYR A 175 21.15 -17.26 7.13
N GLU A 176 21.45 -16.81 8.35
CA GLU A 176 20.49 -16.65 9.44
C GLU A 176 20.34 -15.18 9.85
N LEU A 177 19.18 -14.80 10.40
CA LEU A 177 18.91 -13.38 10.74
C LEU A 177 19.98 -12.79 11.69
N ASN A 178 20.43 -13.59 12.64
CA ASN A 178 21.43 -13.17 13.64
C ASN A 178 22.88 -13.27 13.13
N ASP A 179 23.09 -13.80 11.93
CA ASP A 179 24.39 -13.98 11.29
C ASP A 179 24.30 -13.53 9.83
N LYS A 180 24.04 -12.23 9.65
CA LYS A 180 23.91 -11.60 8.34
C LYS A 180 25.25 -11.62 7.59
N PRO A 181 25.23 -11.62 6.24
CA PRO A 181 26.42 -11.39 5.45
C PRO A 181 27.11 -10.09 5.87
N ARG A 182 28.41 -9.99 5.62
CA ARG A 182 29.18 -8.75 5.79
C ARG A 182 29.74 -8.36 4.44
N VAL A 183 29.67 -7.07 4.13
CA VAL A 183 30.22 -6.51 2.88
C VAL A 183 31.33 -5.57 3.26
N GLU A 184 32.51 -5.81 2.68
CA GLU A 184 33.72 -5.04 2.90
C GLU A 184 34.36 -4.73 1.55
N LYS A 185 35.14 -3.66 1.47
CA LYS A 185 35.97 -3.35 0.30
C LYS A 185 37.43 -3.63 0.65
N THR A 186 38.05 -4.60 -0.03
CA THR A 186 39.44 -5.00 0.20
C THR A 186 40.19 -4.96 -1.13
N ASP A 187 41.35 -4.31 -1.16
CA ASP A 187 42.18 -4.18 -2.38
C ASP A 187 41.42 -3.64 -3.60
N GLY A 188 40.45 -2.74 -3.35
CA GLY A 188 39.61 -2.14 -4.39
C GLY A 188 38.48 -3.03 -4.91
N LYS A 189 38.31 -4.26 -4.37
CA LYS A 189 37.23 -5.19 -4.73
C LYS A 189 36.20 -5.32 -3.61
N LEU A 190 34.95 -5.58 -3.98
CA LEU A 190 33.90 -5.92 -3.03
C LEU A 190 34.07 -7.37 -2.59
N ARG A 191 34.04 -7.60 -1.28
CA ARG A 191 34.09 -8.92 -0.66
C ARG A 191 32.88 -9.13 0.23
N VAL A 192 32.18 -10.23 0.03
CA VAL A 192 31.05 -10.65 0.86
C VAL A 192 31.45 -11.85 1.69
N THR A 193 31.37 -11.73 3.01
CA THR A 193 31.60 -12.83 3.96
C THR A 193 30.26 -13.31 4.50
N VAL A 194 29.97 -14.61 4.39
CA VAL A 194 28.71 -15.21 4.88
C VAL A 194 28.97 -16.61 5.45
N LYS A 195 28.29 -16.97 6.54
CA LYS A 195 28.33 -18.33 7.07
C LYS A 195 27.34 -19.22 6.34
N ASP A 196 27.85 -20.14 5.53
CA ASP A 196 27.03 -21.13 4.84
C ASP A 196 26.57 -22.20 5.83
N GLN A 197 25.25 -22.28 6.02
CA GLN A 197 24.63 -23.23 6.94
C GLN A 197 24.80 -24.69 6.50
N ALA A 198 24.96 -24.97 5.20
CA ALA A 198 25.09 -26.34 4.69
C ALA A 198 26.44 -26.97 5.06
N ILE A 199 27.51 -26.18 5.06
CA ILE A 199 28.87 -26.64 5.40
C ILE A 199 29.34 -26.19 6.79
N GLY A 200 28.60 -25.27 7.43
CA GLY A 200 28.92 -24.75 8.77
C GLY A 200 30.14 -23.82 8.83
N MET A 201 30.61 -23.32 7.68
CA MET A 201 31.83 -22.52 7.55
C MET A 201 31.53 -21.15 6.96
N SER A 202 32.38 -20.17 7.28
CA SER A 202 32.37 -18.87 6.62
C SER A 202 32.98 -18.96 5.23
N VAL A 203 32.26 -18.45 4.23
CA VAL A 203 32.69 -18.34 2.84
C VAL A 203 32.95 -16.87 2.54
N GLN A 204 34.07 -16.58 1.89
CA GLN A 204 34.39 -15.25 1.36
C GLN A 204 34.23 -15.26 -0.15
N ILE A 205 33.50 -14.28 -0.67
CA ILE A 205 33.15 -14.16 -2.09
C ILE A 205 33.60 -12.79 -2.57
N ASP A 206 34.63 -12.76 -3.42
CA ASP A 206 35.01 -11.55 -4.15
C ASP A 206 34.05 -11.37 -5.33
N THR A 207 33.40 -10.21 -5.38
CA THR A 207 32.35 -9.91 -6.35
C THR A 207 32.59 -8.59 -7.06
N ASP A 208 32.21 -8.53 -8.33
CA ASP A 208 32.30 -7.28 -9.09
C ASP A 208 31.09 -6.39 -8.79
N ILE A 209 29.91 -6.97 -8.60
CA ILE A 209 28.68 -6.23 -8.27
C ILE A 209 27.88 -6.88 -7.12
N ILE A 210 27.14 -6.05 -6.39
CA ILE A 210 26.19 -6.49 -5.36
C ILE A 210 24.81 -5.89 -5.66
N THR A 211 23.77 -6.71 -5.61
CA THR A 211 22.38 -6.26 -5.65
C THR A 211 21.68 -6.57 -4.33
N LEU A 212 21.22 -5.51 -3.67
CA LEU A 212 20.47 -5.55 -2.44
C LEU A 212 18.98 -5.68 -2.77
N ALA A 213 18.38 -6.81 -2.42
CA ALA A 213 16.95 -7.04 -2.59
C ALA A 213 16.20 -6.38 -1.42
N SER A 214 16.09 -5.06 -1.51
CA SER A 214 15.59 -4.16 -0.47
C SER A 214 14.07 -4.22 -0.31
N ALA A 215 13.60 -3.84 0.89
CA ALA A 215 12.20 -3.83 1.24
C ALA A 215 11.38 -2.86 0.37
N ILE A 216 10.15 -3.25 0.05
CA ILE A 216 9.10 -2.31 -0.37
C ILE A 216 8.48 -1.70 0.88
N VAL A 217 8.46 -0.37 0.94
CA VAL A 217 7.82 0.42 2.01
C VAL A 217 6.65 1.22 1.46
N ALA A 218 5.74 1.65 2.34
CA ALA A 218 4.67 2.55 1.95
C ALA A 218 5.22 3.91 1.50
N ARG A 219 4.48 4.62 0.63
CA ARG A 219 4.85 5.97 0.20
C ARG A 219 4.85 6.96 1.36
N ASN A 220 5.71 7.96 1.28
CA ASN A 220 5.82 9.03 2.29
C ASN A 220 4.52 9.81 2.53
N ASN A 221 3.64 9.92 1.52
CA ASN A 221 2.36 10.61 1.62
C ASN A 221 1.20 9.73 2.11
N SER A 222 1.45 8.47 2.46
CA SER A 222 0.39 7.53 2.88
C SER A 222 -0.33 7.99 4.15
N GLU A 223 0.39 8.57 5.11
CA GLU A 223 -0.21 9.13 6.33
C GLU A 223 -1.11 10.34 6.04
N ILE A 224 -0.72 11.18 5.09
CA ILE A 224 -1.50 12.35 4.68
C ILE A 224 -2.82 11.86 4.08
N LEU A 225 -2.73 10.95 3.10
CA LEU A 225 -3.90 10.34 2.46
C LEU A 225 -4.81 9.62 3.47
N SER A 226 -4.22 8.90 4.43
CA SER A 226 -4.96 8.23 5.52
C SER A 226 -5.81 9.21 6.33
N ARG A 227 -5.24 10.35 6.74
CA ARG A 227 -5.97 11.39 7.47
C ARG A 227 -7.03 12.07 6.60
N THR A 228 -6.67 12.42 5.37
CA THR A 228 -7.56 13.07 4.41
C THR A 228 -8.80 12.21 4.09
N PHE A 229 -8.61 10.92 3.82
CA PHE A 229 -9.70 9.99 3.50
C PHE A 229 -10.31 9.31 4.73
N LYS A 230 -9.77 9.56 5.94
CA LYS A 230 -10.20 8.94 7.21
C LYS A 230 -10.21 7.41 7.12
N VAL A 231 -9.14 6.83 6.59
CA VAL A 231 -8.96 5.38 6.41
C VAL A 231 -7.82 4.85 7.27
N ALA A 232 -7.92 3.61 7.73
CA ALA A 232 -6.91 3.02 8.62
C ALA A 232 -5.65 2.59 7.87
N MET A 233 -4.52 2.64 8.58
CA MET A 233 -3.25 2.06 8.17
C MET A 233 -2.87 0.94 9.15
N ASN A 234 -2.11 -0.04 8.67
CA ASN A 234 -1.51 -1.06 9.53
C ASN A 234 -0.20 -0.56 10.16
N GLN A 235 0.37 -1.37 11.07
CA GLN A 235 1.62 -1.04 11.77
C GLN A 235 2.82 -0.90 10.83
N ASP A 236 2.73 -1.44 9.61
CA ASP A 236 3.76 -1.42 8.59
C ASP A 236 3.69 -0.17 7.69
N GLY A 237 2.70 0.70 7.91
CA GLY A 237 2.48 1.92 7.15
C GLY A 237 1.69 1.74 5.85
N PHE A 238 1.16 0.55 5.56
CA PHE A 238 0.27 0.34 4.41
C PHE A 238 -1.20 0.56 4.79
N PHE A 239 -2.05 0.80 3.81
CA PHE A 239 -3.50 0.91 4.04
C PHE A 239 -4.11 -0.42 4.46
N MET A 240 -4.95 -0.38 5.49
CA MET A 240 -5.60 -1.56 6.06
C MET A 240 -6.98 -1.78 5.42
N GLU A 241 -7.18 -2.96 4.83
CA GLU A 241 -8.48 -3.37 4.31
C GLU A 241 -9.53 -3.59 5.43
N ALA A 242 -10.81 -3.61 5.07
CA ALA A 242 -11.90 -3.87 5.99
C ALA A 242 -11.84 -5.29 6.58
N HIS A 243 -11.49 -6.27 5.76
CA HIS A 243 -11.33 -7.65 6.20
C HIS A 243 -10.50 -8.46 5.19
N ALA A 244 -9.40 -9.06 5.65
CA ALA A 244 -8.40 -9.75 4.82
C ALA A 244 -8.95 -10.78 3.80
N LYS A 245 -10.07 -11.45 4.12
CA LYS A 245 -10.72 -12.44 3.22
C LYS A 245 -11.99 -11.94 2.52
N LEU A 246 -12.95 -11.41 3.30
CA LEU A 246 -14.28 -11.05 2.79
C LEU A 246 -14.29 -9.74 2.00
N ARG A 247 -13.42 -8.78 2.36
CA ARG A 247 -13.39 -7.43 1.79
C ARG A 247 -11.94 -6.95 1.64
N PRO A 248 -11.12 -7.61 0.81
CA PRO A 248 -9.68 -7.39 0.75
C PRO A 248 -9.25 -6.12 0.01
N VAL A 249 -10.21 -5.42 -0.62
CA VAL A 249 -9.96 -4.17 -1.38
C VAL A 249 -10.80 -3.00 -0.88
N ASP A 250 -11.71 -3.26 0.06
CA ASP A 250 -12.56 -2.23 0.64
C ASP A 250 -11.89 -1.66 1.89
N PHE A 251 -12.15 -0.39 2.19
CA PHE A 251 -12.00 0.11 3.55
C PHE A 251 -13.26 -0.14 4.39
N ALA A 252 -13.13 0.02 5.71
CA ALA A 252 -14.28 0.03 6.61
C ALA A 252 -15.28 1.14 6.20
N SER A 253 -14.75 2.31 5.84
CA SER A 253 -15.49 3.42 5.24
C SER A 253 -16.01 3.03 3.85
N ALA A 254 -17.33 3.08 3.68
CA ALA A 254 -17.97 2.78 2.40
C ALA A 254 -17.56 3.77 1.31
N GLY A 255 -17.46 3.31 0.06
CA GLY A 255 -17.13 4.17 -1.09
C GLY A 255 -15.65 4.45 -1.29
N ILE A 256 -14.78 4.01 -0.38
CA ILE A 256 -13.34 4.16 -0.50
C ILE A 256 -12.72 2.76 -0.59
N PHE A 257 -11.79 2.58 -1.52
CA PHE A 257 -11.13 1.32 -1.82
C PHE A 257 -9.61 1.50 -1.93
N VAL A 258 -8.87 0.39 -1.90
CA VAL A 258 -7.42 0.37 -2.06
C VAL A 258 -7.01 -0.71 -3.06
N CYS A 259 -5.95 -0.46 -3.84
CA CYS A 259 -5.32 -1.48 -4.66
C CYS A 259 -3.81 -1.26 -4.85
N GLY A 260 -3.13 -2.28 -5.36
CA GLY A 260 -1.70 -2.24 -5.68
C GLY A 260 -0.82 -2.18 -4.43
N LEU A 261 0.36 -1.59 -4.57
CA LEU A 261 1.34 -1.53 -3.47
C LEU A 261 0.90 -0.67 -2.29
N ALA A 262 -0.08 0.23 -2.46
CA ALA A 262 -0.66 1.02 -1.37
C ALA A 262 -1.28 0.13 -0.27
N HIS A 263 -1.83 -1.02 -0.68
CA HIS A 263 -2.36 -2.04 0.23
C HIS A 263 -1.28 -2.93 0.86
N GLY A 264 -0.06 -2.96 0.30
CA GLY A 264 1.03 -3.82 0.77
C GLY A 264 1.84 -4.41 -0.36
N ALA A 265 3.06 -4.89 -0.05
CA ALA A 265 3.95 -5.45 -1.04
C ALA A 265 3.33 -6.65 -1.79
N LYS A 266 3.35 -6.59 -3.13
CA LYS A 266 2.78 -7.59 -4.04
C LYS A 266 3.36 -7.45 -5.45
N SER A 267 3.19 -8.48 -6.28
CA SER A 267 3.66 -8.47 -7.66
C SER A 267 2.74 -7.66 -8.59
N ILE A 268 3.18 -7.47 -9.83
CA ILE A 268 2.41 -6.77 -10.88
C ILE A 268 1.10 -7.52 -11.16
N ASP A 269 1.15 -8.85 -11.29
CA ASP A 269 -0.03 -9.69 -11.52
C ASP A 269 -1.05 -9.62 -10.37
N GLU A 270 -0.57 -9.64 -9.12
CA GLU A 270 -1.42 -9.43 -7.94
C GLU A 270 -2.01 -8.01 -7.93
N SER A 271 -1.24 -6.99 -8.32
CA SER A 271 -1.69 -5.59 -8.37
C SER A 271 -2.77 -5.37 -9.42
N ILE A 272 -2.60 -5.91 -10.63
CA ILE A 272 -3.58 -5.84 -11.72
C ILE A 272 -4.86 -6.59 -11.32
N SER A 273 -4.73 -7.78 -10.71
CA SER A 273 -5.88 -8.55 -10.23
C SER A 273 -6.64 -7.80 -9.14
N GLN A 274 -5.92 -7.18 -8.20
CA GLN A 274 -6.52 -6.36 -7.15
C GLN A 274 -7.22 -5.14 -7.73
N ALA A 275 -6.63 -4.43 -8.70
CA ALA A 275 -7.27 -3.30 -9.36
C ALA A 275 -8.58 -3.68 -10.04
N LYS A 276 -8.63 -4.83 -10.74
CA LYS A 276 -9.88 -5.36 -11.34
C LYS A 276 -10.94 -5.67 -10.27
N ALA A 277 -10.54 -6.28 -9.16
CA ALA A 277 -11.44 -6.53 -8.03
C ALA A 277 -11.98 -5.22 -7.44
N THR A 278 -11.11 -4.23 -7.26
CA THR A 278 -11.48 -2.90 -6.76
C THR A 278 -12.48 -2.19 -7.68
N VAL A 279 -12.26 -2.22 -9.00
CA VAL A 279 -13.23 -1.65 -9.97
C VAL A 279 -14.57 -2.38 -9.88
N SER A 280 -14.58 -3.71 -9.81
CA SER A 280 -15.81 -4.49 -9.63
C SER A 280 -16.57 -4.07 -8.38
N ARG A 281 -15.87 -3.88 -7.24
CA ARG A 281 -16.47 -3.38 -5.99
C ARG A 281 -16.98 -1.94 -6.12
N ALA A 282 -16.22 -1.06 -6.76
CA ALA A 282 -16.61 0.32 -7.01
C ALA A 282 -17.88 0.41 -7.89
N CYS A 283 -17.98 -0.42 -8.93
CA CYS A 283 -19.17 -0.50 -9.79
C CYS A 283 -20.43 -0.91 -9.01
N THR A 284 -20.30 -1.68 -7.92
CA THR A 284 -21.47 -1.96 -7.07
C THR A 284 -22.05 -0.72 -6.43
N ILE A 285 -21.30 0.39 -6.34
CA ILE A 285 -21.79 1.70 -5.88
C ILE A 285 -22.28 2.52 -7.07
N LEU A 286 -21.45 2.65 -8.10
CA LEU A 286 -21.72 3.54 -9.24
C LEU A 286 -22.88 3.06 -10.14
N ALA A 287 -23.23 1.78 -10.12
CA ALA A 287 -24.31 1.23 -10.95
C ALA A 287 -25.72 1.59 -10.48
N HIS A 288 -25.88 2.13 -9.27
CA HIS A 288 -27.17 2.52 -8.71
C HIS A 288 -27.28 4.04 -8.62
N LYS A 289 -28.36 4.61 -9.18
CA LYS A 289 -28.64 6.06 -9.08
C LYS A 289 -28.98 6.50 -7.66
N GLU A 290 -29.62 5.62 -6.90
CA GLU A 290 -30.06 5.86 -5.53
C GLU A 290 -29.68 4.65 -4.68
N ARG A 291 -29.29 4.90 -3.43
CA ARG A 291 -28.98 3.84 -2.48
C ARG A 291 -29.56 4.19 -1.13
N MET A 292 -30.06 3.16 -0.45
CA MET A 292 -30.39 3.26 0.97
C MET A 292 -29.09 3.44 1.76
N VAL A 293 -28.93 4.61 2.36
CA VAL A 293 -27.88 4.84 3.36
C VAL A 293 -28.37 4.19 4.65
N GLY A 294 -27.90 2.98 4.93
CA GLY A 294 -28.14 2.33 6.22
C GLY A 294 -27.28 2.96 7.31
N GLY A 295 -27.84 3.25 8.47
CA GLY A 295 -27.08 3.81 9.59
C GLY A 295 -27.90 4.11 10.83
N ARG A 296 -27.22 4.16 11.99
CA ARG A 296 -27.76 4.75 13.23
C ARG A 296 -27.76 6.26 13.07
N VAL A 297 -28.73 6.83 12.36
CA VAL A 297 -28.83 8.29 12.20
C VAL A 297 -29.44 8.92 13.45
N ALA A 298 -28.89 10.06 13.86
CA ALA A 298 -29.42 10.85 14.96
C ALA A 298 -30.59 11.70 14.46
N VAL A 299 -31.70 11.69 15.19
CA VAL A 299 -32.93 12.42 14.89
C VAL A 299 -33.24 13.32 16.08
N VAL A 300 -33.68 14.55 15.80
CA VAL A 300 -34.07 15.53 16.81
C VAL A 300 -35.58 15.55 16.95
N ASP A 301 -36.06 15.50 18.18
CA ASP A 301 -37.44 15.78 18.56
C ASP A 301 -37.64 17.31 18.68
N PRO A 302 -38.42 17.94 17.80
CA PRO A 302 -38.64 19.39 17.82
C PRO A 302 -39.30 19.88 19.12
N ASP A 303 -40.16 19.06 19.74
CA ASP A 303 -40.94 19.48 20.91
C ASP A 303 -40.07 19.59 22.18
N LEU A 304 -38.94 18.86 22.20
CA LEU A 304 -37.96 18.88 23.30
C LEU A 304 -36.77 19.81 23.01
N CYS A 305 -36.61 20.26 21.77
CA CYS A 305 -35.43 21.02 21.37
C CYS A 305 -35.54 22.49 21.82
N ILE A 306 -34.61 22.93 22.68
CA ILE A 306 -34.50 24.33 23.10
C ILE A 306 -33.44 25.13 22.33
N ALA A 307 -32.91 24.57 21.22
CA ALA A 307 -31.88 25.17 20.39
C ALA A 307 -30.62 25.67 21.15
N CYS A 308 -30.15 24.93 22.16
CA CYS A 308 -28.97 25.30 22.96
C CYS A 308 -27.62 25.24 22.20
N LEU A 309 -27.63 24.76 20.95
CA LEU A 309 -26.49 24.63 20.03
C LEU A 309 -25.39 23.64 20.47
N THR A 310 -25.60 22.85 21.52
CA THR A 310 -24.61 21.86 21.97
C THR A 310 -24.29 20.85 20.87
N CYS A 311 -25.31 20.30 20.20
CA CYS A 311 -25.12 19.35 19.10
C CYS A 311 -24.32 19.93 17.91
N VAL A 312 -24.53 21.22 17.59
CA VAL A 312 -23.83 21.92 16.51
C VAL A 312 -22.32 22.02 16.82
N ARG A 313 -21.96 22.35 18.07
CA ARG A 313 -20.56 22.55 18.48
C ARG A 313 -19.74 21.26 18.59
N ILE A 314 -20.36 20.16 18.98
CA ILE A 314 -19.65 18.91 19.30
C ILE A 314 -19.56 17.93 18.13
N CYS A 315 -20.28 18.16 17.04
CA CYS A 315 -20.23 17.26 15.90
C CYS A 315 -18.91 17.42 15.15
N TYR A 316 -18.05 16.39 15.17
CA TYR A 316 -16.79 16.36 14.42
C TYR A 316 -16.93 16.50 12.89
N TYR A 317 -18.16 16.41 12.38
CA TYR A 317 -18.50 16.44 10.97
C TYR A 317 -19.30 17.69 10.57
N GLU A 318 -19.58 18.58 11.53
CA GLU A 318 -20.29 19.85 11.30
C GLU A 318 -21.65 19.66 10.59
N ILE A 319 -22.41 18.65 11.02
CA ILE A 319 -23.67 18.25 10.39
C ILE A 319 -24.89 18.97 11.01
N PRO A 320 -25.03 19.06 12.35
CA PRO A 320 -26.22 19.66 12.93
C PRO A 320 -26.26 21.17 12.65
N PHE A 321 -27.44 21.69 12.30
CA PHE A 321 -27.70 23.11 12.10
C PHE A 321 -29.04 23.50 12.75
N VAL A 322 -29.32 24.79 12.88
CA VAL A 322 -30.64 25.28 13.32
C VAL A 322 -31.45 25.60 12.07
N ASN A 323 -32.64 25.02 11.97
CA ASN A 323 -33.53 25.22 10.83
C ASN A 323 -34.38 26.51 10.98
N GLU A 324 -35.24 26.76 10.00
CA GLU A 324 -36.10 27.96 9.98
C GLU A 324 -37.10 28.03 11.14
N ASP A 325 -37.49 26.87 11.68
CA ASP A 325 -38.39 26.77 12.84
C ASP A 325 -37.67 27.02 14.18
N GLY A 326 -36.37 27.32 14.14
CA GLY A 326 -35.57 27.58 15.34
C GLY A 326 -35.23 26.32 16.14
N VAL A 327 -35.36 25.12 15.57
CA VAL A 327 -34.96 23.85 16.21
C VAL A 327 -33.70 23.29 15.56
N ALA A 328 -32.96 22.48 16.32
CA ALA A 328 -31.81 21.77 15.75
C ALA A 328 -32.27 20.68 14.79
N GLN A 329 -31.62 20.58 13.64
CA GLN A 329 -31.84 19.55 12.64
C GLN A 329 -30.52 18.84 12.34
N ILE A 330 -30.58 17.52 12.14
CA ILE A 330 -29.45 16.70 11.74
C ILE A 330 -29.77 16.11 10.38
N ASP A 331 -28.93 16.39 9.39
CA ASP A 331 -29.04 15.79 8.07
C ASP A 331 -28.71 14.28 8.16
N ALA A 332 -29.72 13.45 7.90
CA ALA A 332 -29.62 12.00 7.99
C ALA A 332 -28.62 11.42 6.98
N ASP A 333 -28.48 12.02 5.80
CA ASP A 333 -27.62 11.53 4.73
C ASP A 333 -26.14 11.75 5.03
N ARG A 334 -25.85 12.76 5.86
CA ARG A 334 -24.49 13.11 6.31
C ARG A 334 -24.15 12.48 7.66
N CYS A 335 -25.15 12.06 8.44
CA CYS A 335 -24.94 11.54 9.80
C CYS A 335 -24.15 10.23 9.83
N HIS A 336 -22.94 10.27 10.39
CA HIS A 336 -22.10 9.07 10.56
C HIS A 336 -22.48 8.20 11.77
N GLY A 337 -23.49 8.59 12.56
CA GLY A 337 -24.02 7.78 13.65
C GLY A 337 -23.09 7.53 14.83
N CYS A 338 -22.17 8.47 15.13
CA CYS A 338 -21.22 8.33 16.25
C CYS A 338 -21.86 8.47 17.64
N GLY A 339 -22.99 9.18 17.75
CA GLY A 339 -23.78 9.29 18.98
C GLY A 339 -23.34 10.38 19.96
N VAL A 340 -22.31 11.16 19.63
CA VAL A 340 -21.85 12.25 20.51
C VAL A 340 -22.96 13.28 20.79
N CYS A 341 -23.71 13.67 19.76
CA CYS A 341 -24.85 14.59 19.94
C CYS A 341 -26.03 13.99 20.71
N VAL A 342 -26.22 12.67 20.63
CA VAL A 342 -27.25 11.94 21.39
C VAL A 342 -26.89 11.95 22.88
N ALA A 343 -25.63 11.67 23.21
CA ALA A 343 -25.16 11.60 24.59
C ALA A 343 -25.13 12.98 25.28
N GLU A 344 -24.78 14.04 24.54
CA GLU A 344 -24.55 15.38 25.10
C GLU A 344 -25.77 16.30 25.04
N CYS A 345 -26.91 15.86 24.49
CA CYS A 345 -28.10 16.71 24.44
C CYS A 345 -28.67 16.90 25.86
N PRO A 346 -28.66 18.12 26.42
CA PRO A 346 -29.10 18.34 27.81
C PRO A 346 -30.60 18.11 27.99
N CYS A 347 -31.39 18.35 26.94
CA CYS A 347 -32.84 18.11 26.93
C CYS A 347 -33.20 16.69 26.49
N GLN A 348 -32.21 15.84 26.19
CA GLN A 348 -32.41 14.50 25.63
C GLN A 348 -33.31 14.48 24.38
N ALA A 349 -33.34 15.60 23.65
CA ALA A 349 -34.13 15.79 22.45
C ALA A 349 -33.56 15.05 21.22
N ILE A 350 -32.40 14.39 21.34
CA ILE A 350 -31.73 13.74 20.21
C ILE A 350 -31.62 12.25 20.52
N THR A 351 -32.13 11.40 19.62
CA THR A 351 -32.07 9.93 19.74
C THR A 351 -31.55 9.32 18.44
N PHE A 352 -31.16 8.04 18.47
CA PHE A 352 -30.94 7.31 17.22
C PHE A 352 -32.24 6.69 16.73
N ALA A 353 -32.49 6.78 15.42
CA ALA A 353 -33.64 6.14 14.78
C ALA A 353 -33.72 4.62 15.02
N SER A 354 -32.58 3.95 15.23
CA SER A 354 -32.51 2.49 15.39
C SER A 354 -31.92 2.03 16.73
N LEU A 355 -31.70 2.94 17.69
CA LEU A 355 -31.19 2.62 19.03
C LEU A 355 -31.60 3.70 20.04
N THR A 356 -32.82 3.62 20.58
CA THR A 356 -33.32 4.63 21.52
C THR A 356 -32.68 4.49 22.90
N THR A 357 -32.79 5.53 23.72
CA THR A 357 -32.27 5.54 25.09
C THR A 357 -32.89 4.42 25.93
N GLU A 358 -34.19 4.18 25.78
CA GLU A 358 -34.93 3.12 26.48
C GLU A 358 -34.42 1.74 26.09
N GLN A 359 -34.07 1.53 24.82
CA GLN A 359 -33.48 0.27 24.37
C GLN A 359 -32.08 0.06 24.95
N VAL A 360 -31.31 1.12 25.20
CA VAL A 360 -30.01 1.04 25.88
C VAL A 360 -30.20 0.74 27.36
N VAL A 361 -31.09 1.45 28.05
CA VAL A 361 -31.40 1.21 29.46
C VAL A 361 -31.90 -0.21 29.69
N ALA A 362 -32.84 -0.69 28.87
CA ALA A 362 -33.33 -2.06 28.96
C ALA A 362 -32.23 -3.11 28.78
N LYS A 363 -31.22 -2.85 27.93
CA LYS A 363 -30.03 -3.72 27.80
C LYS A 363 -29.15 -3.69 29.03
N ILE A 364 -29.00 -2.54 29.68
CA ILE A 364 -28.25 -2.39 30.93
C ILE A 364 -28.96 -3.15 32.04
N ASP A 365 -30.25 -2.94 32.21
CA ASP A 365 -31.06 -3.60 33.25
C ASP A 365 -31.02 -5.13 33.08
N ALA A 366 -31.10 -5.63 31.85
CA ALA A 366 -31.00 -7.05 31.54
C ALA A 366 -29.62 -7.67 31.86
N CYS A 367 -28.56 -6.88 32.00
CA CYS A 367 -27.25 -7.38 32.47
C CYS A 367 -27.21 -7.59 33.99
N PHE A 368 -28.14 -6.99 34.74
CA PHE A 368 -28.18 -7.02 36.21
C PHE A 368 -29.41 -7.75 36.77
N ALA A 369 -30.34 -8.17 35.91
CA ALA A 369 -31.47 -9.04 36.21
C ALA A 369 -31.09 -10.50 35.95
#